data_AF-A0A8J8JXZ9-F1
#
_entry.id   AF-A0A8J8JXZ9-F1
#
_cell.length_a   1.000
_cell.length_b   1.000
_cell.length_c   1.000
_cell.angle_alpha   90.00
_cell.angle_beta   90.00
_cell.angle_gamma   90.00
#
_symmetry.space_group_name_H-M   'P 1'
#
loop_
_entity.id
_entity.type
_entity.pdbx_description
1 polymer ?
#
loop_
_entity_poly.entity_id
_entity_poly.type
_entity_poly.pdbx_seq_one_letter_code
_entity_poly.pdbx_strand_id
1 'polypeptide(L)'
;MINKFLLISLLIIFLCGGIAYLYPPTLWVLVFIIPFILLGIYDIVQTKHTVWRNYPILVHIRWLMEDMRPMIQQYFIESDLDGSPINRVFRSVVYQRSKKQMDSVPYGTKFDVYRVGYEWIAHSLAATSISEIDIDLRVWIGGTDCKLPYHASLLNISAMSFGALSSHAVMALNGGAKLG
;
A
#
# COMPACT_ATOMS: atom_id res chain seq x y z
N MET A 1 38.67 -1.91 0.88
CA MET A 1 38.06 -3.22 1.20
C MET A 1 38.49 -4.33 0.26
N ILE A 2 38.78 -4.00 -1.00
CA ILE A 2 39.32 -4.91 -2.03
C ILE A 2 40.43 -5.83 -1.52
N ASN A 3 41.50 -5.28 -0.92
CA ASN A 3 42.62 -6.11 -0.41
C ASN A 3 42.19 -7.10 0.70
N LYS A 4 41.23 -6.70 1.55
CA LYS A 4 40.68 -7.58 2.59
C LYS A 4 39.86 -8.71 1.96
N PHE A 5 39.05 -8.39 0.94
CA PHE A 5 38.29 -9.38 0.18
C PHE A 5 39.22 -10.42 -0.48
N LEU A 6 40.25 -9.97 -1.18
CA LEU A 6 41.23 -10.86 -1.83
C LEU A 6 41.97 -11.76 -0.82
N LEU A 7 42.41 -11.20 0.31
CA LEU A 7 43.05 -11.97 1.38
C LEU A 7 42.10 -13.04 1.96
N ILE A 8 40.84 -12.69 2.21
CA ILE A 8 39.83 -13.61 2.74
C ILE A 8 39.54 -14.72 1.71
N SER A 9 39.38 -14.39 0.43
CA SER A 9 39.15 -15.37 -0.64
C SER A 9 40.31 -16.37 -0.77
N LEU A 10 41.55 -15.88 -0.71
CA LEU A 10 42.74 -16.75 -0.76
C LEU A 10 42.83 -17.64 0.48
N LEU A 11 42.55 -17.10 1.67
CA LEU A 11 42.55 -17.86 2.92
C LEU A 11 41.49 -18.96 2.91
N ILE A 12 40.29 -18.69 2.40
CA ILE A 12 39.22 -19.67 2.27
C ILE A 12 39.62 -20.80 1.32
N ILE A 13 40.19 -20.49 0.15
CA ILE A 13 40.66 -21.51 -0.80
C ILE A 13 41.75 -22.37 -0.18
N PHE A 14 42.71 -21.75 0.52
CA PHE A 14 43.81 -22.45 1.18
C PHE A 14 43.31 -23.37 2.29
N LEU A 15 42.38 -22.90 3.12
CA LEU A 15 41.81 -23.67 4.23
C LEU A 15 40.95 -24.83 3.72
N CYS A 16 40.14 -24.61 2.67
CA CYS A 16 39.41 -25.69 1.98
C CYS A 16 40.36 -26.73 1.38
N GLY A 17 41.49 -26.31 0.78
CA GLY A 17 42.51 -27.22 0.25
C GLY A 17 43.20 -28.04 1.34
N GLY A 18 43.54 -27.42 2.47
CA GLY A 18 44.13 -28.11 3.63
C GLY A 18 43.19 -29.14 4.26
N ILE A 19 41.90 -28.82 4.38
CA ILE A 19 40.89 -29.75 4.90
C ILE A 19 40.60 -30.85 3.87
N ALA A 20 40.59 -30.54 2.57
CA ALA A 20 40.38 -31.53 1.52
C ALA A 20 41.45 -32.64 1.51
N TYR A 21 42.67 -32.36 1.97
CA TYR A 21 43.72 -33.37 2.16
C TYR A 21 43.34 -34.44 3.19
N LEU A 22 42.62 -34.05 4.25
CA LEU A 22 42.15 -34.96 5.30
C LEU A 22 40.77 -35.56 4.97
N TYR A 23 39.91 -34.78 4.32
CA TYR A 23 38.54 -35.16 3.97
C TYR A 23 38.18 -34.68 2.55
N PRO A 24 38.38 -35.52 1.51
CA PRO A 24 38.17 -35.12 0.11
C PRO A 24 36.78 -34.54 -0.23
N PRO A 25 35.66 -34.95 0.41
CA PRO A 25 34.35 -34.37 0.12
C PRO A 25 34.24 -32.85 0.39
N THR A 26 35.17 -32.25 1.13
CA THR A 26 35.19 -30.80 1.41
C THR A 26 35.29 -29.95 0.14
N LEU A 27 35.77 -30.51 -0.97
CA LEU A 27 35.83 -29.82 -2.26
C LEU A 27 34.46 -29.42 -2.80
N TRP A 28 33.38 -30.09 -2.40
CA TRP A 28 32.02 -29.71 -2.77
C TRP A 28 31.63 -28.31 -2.27
N VAL A 29 32.24 -27.84 -1.18
CA VAL A 29 32.01 -26.49 -0.65
C VAL A 29 32.53 -25.42 -1.63
N LEU A 30 33.61 -25.72 -2.37
CA LEU A 30 34.17 -24.78 -3.36
C LEU A 30 33.21 -24.53 -4.53
N VAL A 31 32.32 -25.48 -4.85
CA VAL A 31 31.27 -25.29 -5.87
C VAL A 31 30.37 -24.10 -5.52
N PHE A 32 30.08 -23.89 -4.23
CA PHE A 32 29.31 -22.74 -3.78
C PHE A 32 30.16 -21.49 -3.63
N ILE A 33 31.40 -21.60 -3.19
CA ILE A 33 32.26 -20.45 -2.88
C ILE A 33 32.86 -19.80 -4.13
N ILE A 34 33.28 -20.59 -5.12
CA ILE A 34 33.92 -20.09 -6.35
C ILE A 34 33.04 -19.06 -7.09
N PRO A 35 31.73 -19.28 -7.30
CA PRO A 35 30.85 -18.28 -7.91
C PRO A 35 30.87 -16.92 -7.21
N PHE A 36 30.87 -16.89 -5.87
CA PHE A 36 30.95 -15.63 -5.10
C PHE A 36 32.30 -14.94 -5.27
N ILE A 37 33.40 -15.71 -5.29
CA ILE A 37 34.74 -15.15 -5.53
C ILE A 37 34.81 -14.55 -6.94
N LEU A 38 34.32 -15.26 -7.96
CA LEU A 38 34.27 -14.76 -9.34
C LEU A 38 33.41 -13.51 -9.46
N LEU A 39 32.25 -13.47 -8.80
CA LEU A 39 31.37 -12.30 -8.75
C LEU A 39 32.07 -11.10 -8.06
N GLY A 40 32.77 -11.33 -6.96
CA GLY A 40 33.55 -10.27 -6.31
C GLY A 40 34.72 -9.78 -7.16
N ILE A 41 35.40 -10.65 -7.92
CA ILE A 41 36.43 -10.25 -8.88
C ILE A 41 35.82 -9.42 -10.00
N TYR A 42 34.67 -9.83 -10.54
CA TYR A 42 33.93 -9.06 -11.54
C TYR A 42 33.56 -7.66 -11.01
N ASP A 43 33.05 -7.56 -9.79
CA ASP A 43 32.72 -6.30 -9.13
C ASP A 43 33.94 -5.36 -9.02
N ILE A 44 35.14 -5.91 -8.80
CA ILE A 44 36.40 -5.14 -8.67
C ILE A 44 36.91 -4.64 -10.03
N VAL A 45 36.85 -5.50 -11.06
CA VAL A 45 37.40 -5.23 -12.39
C VAL A 45 36.50 -4.27 -13.17
N GLN A 46 35.18 -4.35 -12.95
CA GLN A 46 34.23 -3.50 -13.65
C GLN A 46 34.46 -2.00 -13.35
N THR A 47 34.41 -1.17 -14.40
CA THR A 47 34.68 0.28 -14.30
C THR A 47 33.41 1.13 -14.20
N LYS A 48 32.24 0.56 -14.50
CA LYS A 48 30.97 1.30 -14.59
C LYS A 48 30.35 1.67 -13.24
N HIS A 49 30.49 0.82 -12.22
CA HIS A 49 29.83 0.99 -10.92
C HIS A 49 30.83 1.13 -9.78
N THR A 50 31.09 2.38 -9.36
CA THR A 50 32.06 2.71 -8.30
C THR A 50 31.75 2.03 -6.96
N VAL A 51 30.47 1.83 -6.65
CA VAL A 51 30.06 1.21 -5.37
C VAL A 51 30.40 -0.28 -5.34
N TRP A 52 30.15 -1.02 -6.42
CA TRP A 52 30.53 -2.45 -6.55
C TRP A 52 32.03 -2.65 -6.34
N ARG A 53 32.82 -1.80 -6.99
CA ARG A 53 34.28 -1.86 -6.92
C ARG A 53 34.82 -1.65 -5.51
N ASN A 54 34.22 -0.74 -4.75
CA ASN A 54 34.66 -0.42 -3.39
C ASN A 54 34.18 -1.45 -2.35
N TYR A 55 33.05 -2.09 -2.60
CA TYR A 55 32.35 -3.02 -1.70
C TYR A 55 31.91 -4.30 -2.44
N PRO A 56 32.85 -5.14 -2.94
CA PRO A 56 32.51 -6.34 -3.71
C PRO A 56 31.60 -7.27 -2.90
N ILE A 57 30.61 -7.91 -3.56
CA ILE A 57 29.60 -8.80 -2.96
C ILE A 57 28.60 -8.07 -2.03
N LEU A 58 29.07 -7.21 -1.12
CA LEU A 58 28.22 -6.56 -0.11
C LEU A 58 27.16 -5.63 -0.71
N VAL A 59 27.43 -5.02 -1.86
CA VAL A 59 26.45 -4.13 -2.52
C VAL A 59 25.24 -4.90 -3.03
N HIS A 60 25.43 -6.16 -3.47
CA HIS A 60 24.32 -6.99 -3.92
C HIS A 60 23.34 -7.29 -2.79
N ILE A 61 23.86 -7.47 -1.55
CA ILE A 61 23.02 -7.59 -0.35
C ILE A 61 22.24 -6.30 -0.10
N ARG A 62 22.89 -5.13 -0.22
CA ARG A 62 22.20 -3.84 -0.06
C ARG A 62 21.01 -3.73 -1.01
N TRP A 63 21.17 -4.10 -2.28
CA TRP A 63 20.09 -3.98 -3.25
C TRP A 63 18.99 -5.00 -3.05
N LEU A 64 19.34 -6.22 -2.65
CA LEU A 64 18.34 -7.18 -2.21
C LEU A 64 17.52 -6.61 -1.04
N MET A 65 18.17 -5.98 -0.06
CA MET A 65 17.48 -5.33 1.05
C MET A 65 16.65 -4.12 0.62
N GLU A 66 17.11 -3.36 -0.37
CA GLU A 66 16.36 -2.22 -0.93
C GLU A 66 15.09 -2.69 -1.64
N ASP A 67 15.16 -3.77 -2.42
CA ASP A 67 13.99 -4.37 -3.09
C ASP A 67 13.01 -4.98 -2.07
N MET A 68 13.53 -5.54 -0.97
CA MET A 68 12.70 -6.06 0.12
C MET A 68 12.11 -4.95 1.01
N ARG A 69 12.69 -3.75 1.00
CA ARG A 69 12.31 -2.63 1.89
C ARG A 69 10.82 -2.31 1.82
N PRO A 70 10.17 -2.15 0.65
CA PRO A 70 8.74 -1.82 0.58
C PRO A 70 7.86 -2.91 1.20
N MET A 71 8.21 -4.18 1.00
CA MET A 71 7.46 -5.31 1.54
C MET A 71 7.59 -5.35 3.06
N ILE A 72 8.81 -5.18 3.59
CA ILE A 72 9.05 -5.14 5.03
C ILE A 72 8.29 -3.97 5.65
N GLN A 73 8.37 -2.79 5.02
CA GLN A 73 7.66 -1.60 5.48
C GLN A 73 6.16 -1.84 5.55
N GLN A 74 5.55 -2.37 4.50
CA GLN A 74 4.10 -2.52 4.40
C GLN A 74 3.52 -3.60 5.34
N TYR A 75 4.25 -4.71 5.57
CA TYR A 75 3.69 -5.85 6.31
C TYR A 75 4.12 -5.91 7.77
N PHE A 76 5.32 -5.45 8.11
CA PHE A 76 5.87 -5.57 9.46
C PHE A 76 5.93 -4.24 10.22
N ILE A 77 5.99 -3.10 9.53
CA ILE A 77 6.25 -1.79 10.15
C ILE A 77 5.02 -0.88 10.12
N GLU A 78 4.36 -0.76 8.96
CA GLU A 78 3.21 0.10 8.74
C GLU A 78 2.01 -0.35 9.60
N SER A 79 1.43 0.58 10.35
CA SER A 79 0.23 0.31 11.13
C SER A 79 -1.02 0.22 10.24
N ASP A 80 -2.14 -0.22 10.81
CA ASP A 80 -3.39 -0.36 10.07
C ASP A 80 -3.87 0.96 9.43
N LEU A 81 -3.60 2.08 10.12
CA LEU A 81 -4.06 3.41 9.77
C LEU A 81 -3.05 4.21 8.94
N ASP A 82 -1.79 3.79 9.00
CA ASP A 82 -0.71 4.39 8.23
C ASP A 82 -0.76 3.92 6.77
N GLY A 83 -0.11 4.70 5.92
CA GLY A 83 0.03 4.42 4.50
C GLY A 83 -0.71 5.41 3.63
N SER A 84 -0.01 5.83 2.57
CA SER A 84 -0.51 6.75 1.55
C SER A 84 -0.47 6.07 0.18
N PRO A 85 -1.48 6.28 -0.68
CA PRO A 85 -2.69 7.09 -0.47
C PRO A 85 -3.82 6.35 0.26
N ILE A 86 -3.75 5.02 0.37
CA ILE A 86 -4.80 4.18 0.98
C ILE A 86 -4.18 3.30 2.06
N ASN A 87 -4.65 3.45 3.29
CA ASN A 87 -4.18 2.66 4.43
C ASN A 87 -4.67 1.20 4.41
N ARG A 88 -4.18 0.39 5.33
CA ARG A 88 -4.51 -1.04 5.39
C ARG A 88 -5.98 -1.29 5.77
N VAL A 89 -6.60 -0.46 6.61
CA VAL A 89 -8.04 -0.57 6.96
C VAL A 89 -8.91 -0.46 5.71
N PHE A 90 -8.66 0.52 4.83
CA PHE A 90 -9.45 0.63 3.60
C PHE A 90 -9.18 -0.54 2.65
N ARG A 91 -7.92 -0.95 2.50
CA ARG A 91 -7.55 -2.11 1.67
C ARG A 91 -8.22 -3.39 2.14
N SER A 92 -8.30 -3.64 3.45
CA SER A 92 -8.92 -4.86 3.99
C SER A 92 -10.42 -4.91 3.72
N VAL A 93 -11.14 -3.79 3.85
CA VAL A 93 -12.57 -3.70 3.50
C VAL A 93 -12.79 -4.00 2.02
N VAL A 94 -11.98 -3.44 1.13
CA VAL A 94 -12.05 -3.73 -0.32
C VAL A 94 -11.83 -5.23 -0.57
N TYR A 95 -10.83 -5.83 0.07
CA TYR A 95 -10.56 -7.26 -0.08
C TYR A 95 -11.70 -8.14 0.45
N GLN A 96 -12.26 -7.83 1.63
CA GLN A 96 -13.39 -8.57 2.20
C GLN A 96 -14.59 -8.52 1.26
N ARG A 97 -14.94 -7.32 0.76
CA ARG A 97 -16.02 -7.14 -0.21
C ARG A 97 -15.78 -7.91 -1.50
N SER A 98 -14.57 -7.85 -2.05
CA SER A 98 -14.21 -8.57 -3.29
C SER A 98 -14.36 -10.09 -3.14
N LYS A 99 -14.17 -10.61 -1.93
CA LYS A 99 -14.28 -12.03 -1.58
C LYS A 99 -15.66 -12.43 -1.07
N LYS A 100 -16.64 -11.52 -1.06
CA LYS A 100 -17.97 -11.71 -0.43
C LYS A 100 -17.89 -12.19 1.03
N GLN A 101 -16.87 -11.73 1.74
CA GLN A 101 -16.69 -11.98 3.17
C GLN A 101 -17.35 -10.87 3.97
N MET A 102 -17.68 -11.16 5.24
CA MET A 102 -18.20 -10.16 6.17
C MET A 102 -17.22 -8.98 6.25
N ASP A 103 -17.70 -7.78 5.89
CA ASP A 103 -16.94 -6.53 5.85
C ASP A 103 -17.20 -5.65 7.09
N SER A 104 -18.00 -6.14 8.05
CA SER A 104 -18.26 -5.47 9.32
C SER A 104 -17.13 -5.73 10.33
N VAL A 105 -16.57 -4.65 10.86
CA VAL A 105 -15.55 -4.67 11.92
C VAL A 105 -16.25 -4.35 13.26
N PRO A 106 -15.88 -5.01 14.38
CA PRO A 106 -16.48 -4.75 15.69
C PRO A 106 -16.33 -3.28 16.13
N TYR A 107 -17.26 -2.87 17.00
CA TYR A 107 -17.42 -1.49 17.46
C TYR A 107 -16.15 -0.91 18.12
N GLY A 108 -15.80 0.32 17.75
CA GLY A 108 -14.64 1.05 18.26
C GLY A 108 -13.89 1.79 17.14
N THR A 109 -13.53 3.05 17.37
CA THR A 109 -12.67 3.77 16.42
C THR A 109 -11.20 3.49 16.76
N LYS A 110 -10.42 3.07 15.76
CA LYS A 110 -8.95 3.08 15.85
C LYS A 110 -8.38 4.47 15.50
N PHE A 111 -9.16 5.28 14.77
CA PHE A 111 -8.72 6.61 14.35
C PHE A 111 -8.60 7.53 15.55
N ASP A 112 -7.50 8.30 15.59
CA ASP A 112 -7.35 9.40 16.52
C ASP A 112 -8.34 10.51 16.17
N VAL A 113 -9.37 10.66 17.00
CA VAL A 113 -10.44 11.66 16.82
C VAL A 113 -10.05 13.06 17.31
N TYR A 114 -8.92 13.18 18.02
CA TYR A 114 -8.41 14.44 18.54
C TYR A 114 -7.28 15.03 17.69
N ARG A 115 -6.80 14.30 16.67
CA ARG A 115 -5.75 14.80 15.78
C ARG A 115 -6.23 16.04 15.03
N VAL A 116 -5.29 16.95 14.77
CA VAL A 116 -5.52 18.11 13.90
C VAL A 116 -5.97 17.64 12.51
N GLY A 117 -7.07 18.20 12.01
CA GLY A 117 -7.67 17.83 10.72
C GLY A 117 -8.61 16.62 10.76
N TYR A 118 -8.89 16.05 11.94
CA TYR A 118 -10.03 15.13 12.07
C TYR A 118 -11.33 15.93 12.06
N GLU A 119 -12.17 15.66 11.07
CA GLU A 119 -13.47 16.28 10.91
C GLU A 119 -14.56 15.31 11.39
N TRP A 120 -15.51 15.84 12.16
CA TRP A 120 -16.69 15.10 12.59
C TRP A 120 -17.90 16.03 12.56
N ILE A 121 -19.06 15.45 12.33
CA ILE A 121 -20.33 16.18 12.27
C ILE A 121 -21.12 15.77 13.51
N ALA A 122 -21.40 16.73 14.38
CA ALA A 122 -22.32 16.56 15.49
C ALA A 122 -23.75 16.77 15.00
N HIS A 123 -24.70 15.98 15.52
CA HIS A 123 -26.11 16.27 15.32
C HIS A 123 -26.48 17.58 16.05
N SER A 124 -27.16 18.49 15.36
CA SER A 124 -27.71 19.70 15.98
C SER A 124 -29.00 19.37 16.72
N LEU A 125 -29.06 19.69 18.02
CA LEU A 125 -30.30 19.63 18.80
C LEU A 125 -31.19 20.85 18.58
N ALA A 126 -30.66 21.92 17.97
CA ALA A 126 -31.43 23.08 17.57
C ALA A 126 -31.97 22.84 16.16
N ALA A 127 -33.20 22.29 16.08
CA ALA A 127 -33.91 22.13 14.83
C ALA A 127 -34.38 23.50 14.33
N THR A 128 -33.98 23.87 13.12
CA THR A 128 -34.49 25.07 12.43
C THR A 128 -35.89 24.78 11.88
N SER A 129 -36.81 25.73 11.99
CA SER A 129 -38.14 25.58 11.41
C SER A 129 -38.06 25.61 9.89
N ILE A 130 -38.84 24.76 9.21
CA ILE A 130 -38.95 24.78 7.73
C ILE A 130 -39.38 26.16 7.20
N SER A 131 -40.12 26.94 7.98
CA SER A 131 -40.52 28.31 7.62
C SER A 131 -39.35 29.30 7.57
N GLU A 132 -38.20 28.96 8.15
CA GLU A 132 -37.00 29.81 8.23
C GLU A 132 -35.95 29.43 7.19
N ILE A 133 -36.18 28.36 6.41
CA ILE A 133 -35.25 27.84 5.42
C ILE A 133 -35.81 28.12 4.02
N ASP A 134 -34.94 28.55 3.10
CA ASP A 134 -35.30 28.58 1.70
C ASP A 134 -35.58 27.14 1.22
N ILE A 135 -36.82 26.92 0.80
CA ILE A 135 -37.33 25.58 0.45
C ILE A 135 -36.70 25.10 -0.87
N ASP A 136 -36.14 26.01 -1.68
CA ASP A 136 -35.45 25.65 -2.92
C ASP A 136 -34.03 25.11 -2.62
N LEU A 137 -33.97 23.85 -2.20
CA LEU A 137 -32.73 23.09 -1.95
C LEU A 137 -32.07 22.63 -3.25
N ARG A 138 -32.14 23.42 -4.32
CA ARG A 138 -31.54 23.08 -5.61
C ARG A 138 -30.33 23.95 -5.89
N VAL A 139 -29.40 23.40 -6.66
CA VAL A 139 -28.16 24.06 -7.06
C VAL A 139 -27.92 23.86 -8.54
N TRP A 140 -27.38 24.89 -9.19
CA TRP A 140 -26.89 24.77 -10.56
C TRP A 140 -25.56 24.01 -10.58
N ILE A 141 -25.52 22.92 -11.34
CA ILE A 141 -24.32 22.12 -11.54
C ILE A 141 -23.81 22.37 -12.96
N GLY A 142 -22.58 22.87 -13.06
CA GLY A 142 -21.89 23.15 -14.31
C GLY A 142 -21.27 24.56 -14.33
N GLY A 143 -19.96 24.63 -14.58
CA GLY A 143 -19.21 25.88 -14.76
C GLY A 143 -19.13 26.32 -16.23
N THR A 144 -18.20 27.22 -16.55
CA THR A 144 -18.00 27.78 -17.90
C THR A 144 -17.75 26.73 -18.98
N ASP A 145 -17.13 25.60 -18.60
CA ASP A 145 -16.79 24.51 -19.53
C ASP A 145 -17.93 23.46 -19.66
N CYS A 146 -19.01 23.60 -18.89
CA CYS A 146 -20.13 22.68 -18.92
C CYS A 146 -21.07 23.01 -20.08
N LYS A 147 -21.17 22.10 -21.06
CA LYS A 147 -22.06 22.28 -22.23
C LYS A 147 -23.54 22.15 -21.89
N LEU A 148 -23.88 21.47 -20.78
CA LEU A 148 -25.24 21.17 -20.35
C LEU A 148 -25.35 21.35 -18.83
N PRO A 149 -25.31 22.60 -18.33
CA PRO A 149 -25.56 22.85 -16.92
C PRO A 149 -26.99 22.44 -16.58
N TYR A 150 -27.19 21.92 -15.37
CA TYR A 150 -28.50 21.45 -14.92
C TYR A 150 -28.77 21.85 -13.48
N HIS A 151 -30.04 22.05 -13.17
CA HIS A 151 -30.50 22.42 -11.83
C HIS A 151 -30.88 21.15 -11.06
N ALA A 152 -30.12 20.82 -10.02
CA ALA A 152 -30.23 19.56 -9.29
C ALA A 152 -30.63 19.78 -7.83
N SER A 153 -31.44 18.89 -7.26
CA SER A 153 -31.70 18.88 -5.82
C SER A 153 -30.44 18.47 -5.05
N LEU A 154 -30.18 19.13 -3.91
CA LEU A 154 -29.13 18.76 -2.95
C LEU A 154 -29.39 17.38 -2.34
N LEU A 155 -30.66 16.99 -2.24
CA LEU A 155 -31.08 15.67 -1.76
C LEU A 155 -31.52 14.83 -2.96
N ASN A 156 -30.78 13.75 -3.23
CA ASN A 156 -31.05 12.88 -4.37
C ASN A 156 -31.23 11.43 -3.92
N ILE A 157 -31.85 10.63 -4.77
CA ILE A 157 -32.05 9.20 -4.51
C ILE A 157 -30.76 8.48 -4.91
N SER A 158 -30.05 7.95 -3.91
CA SER A 158 -28.84 7.15 -4.12
C SER A 158 -29.11 5.93 -5.00
N ALA A 159 -28.10 5.52 -5.79
CA ALA A 159 -28.17 4.29 -6.57
C ALA A 159 -28.21 3.06 -5.63
N MET A 160 -29.41 2.54 -5.38
CA MET A 160 -29.62 1.28 -4.66
C MET A 160 -29.97 0.18 -5.66
N SER A 161 -29.41 -1.03 -5.46
CA SER A 161 -29.61 -2.13 -6.39
C SER A 161 -31.07 -2.60 -6.43
N PHE A 162 -31.53 -2.97 -7.62
CA PHE A 162 -32.82 -3.64 -7.81
C PHE A 162 -32.81 -4.95 -7.00
N GLY A 163 -33.67 -5.04 -5.98
CA GLY A 163 -33.73 -6.16 -5.04
C GLY A 163 -33.29 -5.84 -3.61
N ALA A 164 -32.58 -4.74 -3.36
CA ALA A 164 -32.29 -4.27 -2.00
C ALA A 164 -33.49 -3.53 -1.37
N LEU A 165 -34.37 -2.96 -2.21
CA LEU A 165 -35.58 -2.26 -1.80
C LEU A 165 -36.82 -2.97 -2.36
N SER A 166 -37.93 -2.89 -1.61
CA SER A 166 -39.22 -3.38 -2.09
C SER A 166 -39.69 -2.55 -3.29
N SER A 167 -40.52 -3.14 -4.14
CA SER A 167 -41.13 -2.45 -5.29
C SER A 167 -41.89 -1.18 -4.88
N HIS A 168 -42.53 -1.21 -3.71
CA HIS A 168 -43.25 -0.08 -3.13
C HIS A 168 -42.30 1.06 -2.73
N ALA A 169 -41.14 0.73 -2.13
CA ALA A 169 -40.13 1.74 -1.79
C ALA A 169 -39.57 2.42 -3.04
N VAL A 170 -39.28 1.65 -4.10
CA VAL A 170 -38.82 2.21 -5.39
C VAL A 170 -39.89 3.12 -6.01
N MET A 171 -41.17 2.71 -6.00
CA MET A 171 -42.27 3.56 -6.48
C MET A 171 -42.40 4.85 -5.67
N ALA A 172 -42.31 4.78 -4.34
CA ALA A 172 -42.41 5.96 -3.47
C ALA A 172 -41.26 6.95 -3.75
N LEU A 173 -40.03 6.44 -3.88
CA LEU A 173 -38.86 7.26 -4.22
C LEU A 173 -39.02 7.93 -5.59
N ASN A 174 -39.41 7.17 -6.63
CA ASN A 174 -39.67 7.72 -7.95
C ASN A 174 -40.83 8.74 -7.95
N GLY A 175 -41.86 8.51 -7.14
CA GLY A 175 -42.95 9.45 -6.93
C GLY A 175 -42.46 10.76 -6.32
N GLY A 176 -41.63 10.67 -5.28
CA GLY A 176 -40.97 11.83 -4.66
C GLY A 176 -40.14 12.63 -5.66
N ALA A 177 -39.24 11.97 -6.39
CA ALA A 177 -38.40 12.63 -7.41
C ALA A 177 -39.19 13.28 -8.55
N LYS A 178 -40.38 12.76 -8.86
CA LYS A 178 -41.27 13.37 -9.85
C LYS A 178 -41.95 14.63 -9.30
N LEU A 179 -42.21 14.70 -8.00
CA LEU A 179 -42.84 15.84 -7.35
C LEU A 179 -41.84 17.00 -7.16
N GLY A 180 -40.55 16.71 -6.98
CA GLY A 180 -39.49 17.70 -6.84
C GLY A 180 -38.43 17.25 -5.86
#